data_AF-A0A842T437-F1
#
_entry.id   AF-A0A842T437-F1
#
_cell.length_a   1.000
_cell.length_b   1.000
_cell.length_c   1.000
_cell.angle_alpha   90.00
_cell.angle_beta   90.00
_cell.angle_gamma   90.00
#
_symmetry.space_group_name_H-M   'P 1'
#
loop_
_entity.id
_entity.type
_entity.pdbx_description
1 polymer ?
#
loop_
_entity_poly.entity_id
_entity_poly.type
_entity_poly.pdbx_seq_one_letter_code
_entity_poly.pdbx_strand_id
1 'polypeptide(L)'
;MTYRRDYGKLRLWRPCKTPFRRGGQGSKNPAPLGAGSSIRLDSIEILGNIGSNHKSLFILFENLFISDSDERIRISAFNILKKLFPIKAIRPISHAIEREDSDLLISLIEFLEEVRFSKRRDLLIEKIKTFNKRYLNFLVIDSNLGNLRYIELKEIILNYRMYLSFESLYFHRHKIPLALDFYDFNFLSNK
;
A
#
# COMPACT_ATOMS: atom_id res chain seq x y z
N MET A 1 -31.77 -2.28 -10.88
CA MET A 1 -30.75 -1.76 -11.83
C MET A 1 -29.39 -2.36 -11.50
N THR A 2 -28.97 -3.39 -12.23
CA THR A 2 -27.72 -4.13 -12.00
C THR A 2 -26.65 -3.64 -12.98
N TYR A 3 -25.57 -3.04 -12.45
CA TYR A 3 -24.43 -2.61 -13.27
C TYR A 3 -23.42 -3.76 -13.41
N ARG A 4 -23.41 -4.40 -14.59
CA ARG A 4 -22.33 -5.26 -15.07
C ARG A 4 -21.24 -4.32 -15.63
N ARG A 5 -20.03 -4.32 -15.06
CA ARG A 5 -18.88 -3.68 -15.72
C ARG A 5 -18.07 -4.78 -16.40
N ASP A 6 -18.28 -4.90 -17.71
CA ASP A 6 -17.46 -5.72 -18.59
C ASP A 6 -16.07 -5.08 -18.70
N TYR A 7 -15.06 -5.73 -18.10
CA TYR A 7 -13.65 -5.39 -18.29
C TYR A 7 -13.11 -5.94 -19.62
N GLY A 8 -13.93 -5.95 -20.67
CA GLY A 8 -13.63 -6.49 -21.99
C GLY A 8 -13.34 -5.39 -23.00
N LYS A 9 -12.22 -4.68 -22.84
CA LYS A 9 -11.48 -3.95 -23.90
C LYS A 9 -10.25 -3.29 -23.27
N LEU A 10 -9.22 -4.11 -23.08
CA LEU A 10 -7.87 -3.69 -22.74
C LEU A 10 -7.38 -2.72 -23.83
N ARG A 11 -7.41 -1.41 -23.57
CA ARG A 11 -6.45 -0.50 -24.21
C ARG A 11 -5.09 -0.90 -23.69
N LEU A 12 -4.25 -1.40 -24.59
CA LEU A 12 -2.82 -1.64 -24.39
C LEU A 12 -2.23 -0.51 -23.52
N TRP A 13 -1.89 -0.88 -22.28
CA TRP A 13 -1.23 -0.02 -21.31
C TRP A 13 0.16 0.30 -21.88
N ARG A 14 0.32 1.49 -22.48
CA ARG A 14 1.64 1.98 -22.89
C ARG A 14 2.21 2.79 -21.72
N PRO A 15 3.35 2.38 -21.13
CA PRO A 15 4.06 3.24 -20.20
C PRO A 15 4.45 4.52 -20.96
N CYS A 16 4.29 5.67 -20.32
CA CYS A 16 4.69 6.97 -20.86
C CYS A 16 6.18 6.94 -21.23
N LYS A 17 6.49 6.68 -22.50
CA LYS A 17 7.78 7.05 -23.08
C LYS A 17 7.76 8.56 -23.28
N THR A 18 8.39 9.29 -22.38
CA THR A 18 8.71 10.70 -22.64
C THR A 18 9.55 10.78 -23.93
N PRO A 19 9.20 11.65 -24.90
CA PRO A 19 10.02 11.80 -26.10
C PRO A 19 11.32 12.49 -25.73
N PHE A 20 12.44 11.85 -26.06
CA PHE A 20 13.78 12.45 -26.03
C PHE A 20 13.84 13.61 -27.04
N ARG A 21 13.65 14.86 -26.59
CA ARG A 21 13.91 16.05 -27.40
C ARG A 21 15.40 16.42 -27.30
N ARG A 22 16.11 16.30 -28.44
CA ARG A 22 17.43 16.91 -28.65
C ARG A 22 17.28 18.43 -28.85
N GLY A 23 18.20 19.19 -28.25
CA GLY A 23 18.64 20.50 -28.72
C GLY A 23 17.82 21.71 -28.26
N GLY A 24 18.41 22.51 -27.37
CA GLY A 24 17.92 23.83 -26.99
C GLY A 24 18.50 24.26 -25.64
N GLN A 25 19.73 24.78 -25.64
CA GLN A 25 20.30 25.48 -24.49
C GLN A 25 19.49 26.75 -24.24
N GLY A 26 18.58 26.69 -23.28
CA GLY A 26 17.95 27.84 -22.65
C GLY A 26 17.89 27.54 -21.17
N SER A 27 18.54 28.37 -20.37
CA SER A 27 18.56 28.28 -18.91
C SER A 27 17.13 28.34 -18.35
N LYS A 28 16.50 27.18 -18.19
CA LYS A 28 15.35 27.02 -17.32
C LYS A 28 15.88 26.37 -16.07
N ASN A 29 15.98 27.16 -15.00
CA ASN A 29 16.09 26.59 -13.66
C ASN A 29 15.02 25.48 -13.54
N PRO A 30 15.38 24.23 -13.20
CA PRO A 30 14.40 23.18 -13.05
C PRO A 30 13.39 23.65 -11.99
N ALA A 31 12.10 23.62 -12.34
CA ALA A 31 11.03 23.92 -11.40
C ALA A 31 11.24 23.06 -10.14
N PRO A 32 11.09 23.62 -8.93
CA PRO A 32 11.37 22.90 -7.70
C PRO A 32 10.52 21.62 -7.67
N LEU A 33 11.22 20.48 -7.62
CA LEU A 33 10.66 19.15 -7.40
C LEU A 33 9.97 19.14 -6.02
N GLY A 34 8.75 19.67 -5.93
CA GLY A 34 8.03 19.75 -4.65
C GLY A 34 6.84 20.72 -4.62
N ALA A 35 6.88 21.82 -5.38
CA ALA A 35 5.84 22.85 -5.29
C ALA A 35 4.46 22.40 -5.81
N GLY A 36 4.43 21.48 -6.78
CA GLY A 36 3.17 20.94 -7.29
C GLY A 36 2.50 19.94 -6.34
N SER A 37 3.28 19.19 -5.54
CA SER A 37 2.73 18.23 -4.59
C SER A 37 2.11 18.94 -3.37
N SER A 38 2.74 20.00 -2.88
CA SER A 38 2.21 20.78 -1.76
C SER A 38 0.86 21.42 -2.08
N ILE A 39 0.71 22.07 -3.24
CA ILE A 39 -0.57 22.68 -3.65
C ILE A 39 -1.69 21.63 -3.75
N ARG A 40 -1.36 20.44 -4.27
CA ARG A 40 -2.33 19.34 -4.38
C ARG A 40 -2.75 18.84 -3.01
N LEU A 41 -1.81 18.69 -2.09
CA LEU A 41 -2.08 18.27 -0.72
C LEU A 41 -3.01 19.28 -0.02
N ASP A 42 -2.68 20.57 -0.08
CA ASP A 42 -3.50 21.64 0.50
C ASP A 42 -4.92 21.63 -0.07
N SER A 43 -5.04 21.46 -1.39
CA SER A 43 -6.35 21.38 -2.07
C SER A 43 -7.17 20.19 -1.59
N ILE A 44 -6.54 19.03 -1.42
CA ILE A 44 -7.19 17.80 -0.93
C ILE A 44 -7.68 18.00 0.51
N GLU A 45 -6.85 18.58 1.38
CA GLU A 45 -7.20 18.84 2.77
C GLU A 45 -8.37 19.85 2.88
N ILE A 46 -8.34 20.93 2.11
CA ILE A 46 -9.44 21.91 2.05
C ILE A 46 -10.74 21.22 1.61
N LEU A 47 -10.70 20.43 0.53
CA LEU A 47 -11.88 19.69 0.06
C LEU A 47 -12.41 18.68 1.09
N GLY A 48 -11.51 17.99 1.80
CA GLY A 48 -11.87 17.08 2.88
C GLY A 48 -12.52 17.80 4.07
N ASN A 49 -12.06 19.00 4.39
CA ASN A 49 -12.57 19.83 5.48
C ASN A 49 -13.93 20.45 5.16
N ILE A 50 -14.19 20.78 3.89
CA ILE A 50 -15.53 21.18 3.44
C ILE A 50 -16.56 20.07 3.72
N GLY A 51 -16.14 18.79 3.72
CA GLY A 51 -16.94 17.69 4.26
C GLY A 51 -18.13 17.26 3.39
N SER A 52 -18.19 17.71 2.13
CA SER A 52 -19.25 17.31 1.20
C SER A 52 -19.10 15.85 0.76
N ASN A 53 -20.19 15.07 0.83
CA ASN A 53 -20.20 13.65 0.48
C ASN A 53 -20.71 13.39 -0.95
N HIS A 54 -20.47 14.33 -1.86
CA HIS A 54 -20.91 14.22 -3.25
C HIS A 54 -20.18 13.11 -4.01
N LYS A 55 -20.87 12.46 -4.96
CA LYS A 55 -20.33 11.34 -5.75
C LYS A 55 -19.07 11.71 -6.54
N SER A 56 -18.98 12.94 -7.05
CA SER A 56 -17.79 13.41 -7.78
C SER A 56 -16.55 13.47 -6.89
N LEU A 57 -16.70 13.87 -5.62
CA LEU A 57 -15.62 13.90 -4.65
C LEU A 57 -15.15 12.49 -4.30
N PHE A 58 -16.07 11.53 -4.14
CA PHE A 58 -15.69 10.13 -3.98
C PHE A 58 -14.80 9.64 -5.13
N ILE A 59 -15.19 9.89 -6.39
CA ILE A 59 -14.42 9.45 -7.57
C ILE A 59 -13.05 10.14 -7.60
N LEU A 60 -12.99 11.43 -7.25
CA LEU A 60 -11.73 12.16 -7.17
C LEU A 60 -10.78 11.53 -6.16
N PHE A 61 -11.23 11.33 -4.91
CA PHE A 61 -10.40 10.77 -3.86
C PHE A 61 -10.06 9.29 -4.11
N GLU A 62 -10.97 8.50 -4.68
CA GLU A 62 -10.69 7.12 -5.10
C GLU A 62 -9.53 7.08 -6.12
N ASN A 63 -9.56 7.94 -7.14
CA ASN A 63 -8.51 7.98 -8.15
C ASN A 63 -7.17 8.41 -7.56
N LEU A 64 -7.17 9.43 -6.71
CA LEU A 64 -5.97 9.91 -6.02
C LEU A 64 -5.37 8.82 -5.13
N PHE A 65 -6.21 8.16 -4.33
CA PHE A 65 -5.79 7.08 -3.46
C PHE A 65 -5.14 5.92 -4.22
N ILE A 66 -5.74 5.49 -5.34
CA ILE A 66 -5.28 4.30 -6.09
C ILE A 66 -4.06 4.59 -6.97
N SER A 67 -3.98 5.80 -7.55
CA SER A 67 -3.09 6.03 -8.70
C SER A 67 -2.04 7.11 -8.49
N ASP A 68 -2.06 7.84 -7.38
CA ASP A 68 -1.07 8.90 -7.18
C ASP A 68 0.32 8.35 -6.87
N SER A 69 1.36 9.04 -7.34
CA SER A 69 2.74 8.69 -7.06
C SER A 69 3.25 9.22 -5.72
N ASP A 70 2.66 10.29 -5.18
CA ASP A 70 3.04 10.84 -3.87
C ASP A 70 2.24 10.15 -2.77
N GLU A 71 2.93 9.45 -1.89
CA GLU A 71 2.32 8.70 -0.80
C GLU A 71 1.51 9.61 0.14
N ARG A 72 1.93 10.85 0.37
CA ARG A 72 1.19 11.80 1.24
C ARG A 72 -0.16 12.14 0.65
N ILE A 73 -0.23 12.28 -0.67
CA ILE A 73 -1.48 12.51 -1.40
C ILE A 73 -2.39 11.28 -1.26
N ARG A 74 -1.85 10.06 -1.41
CA ARG A 74 -2.62 8.83 -1.22
C ARG A 74 -3.15 8.71 0.20
N ILE A 75 -2.33 8.99 1.22
CA ILE A 75 -2.72 8.97 2.64
C ILE A 75 -3.83 9.99 2.91
N SER A 76 -3.69 11.23 2.46
CA SER A 76 -4.73 12.25 2.65
C SER A 76 -6.03 11.88 1.94
N ALA A 77 -5.96 11.36 0.72
CA ALA A 77 -7.14 10.87 0.01
C ALA A 77 -7.81 9.69 0.75
N PHE A 78 -7.03 8.72 1.26
CA PHE A 78 -7.51 7.62 2.08
C PHE A 78 -8.22 8.11 3.35
N ASN A 79 -7.63 9.05 4.09
CA ASN A 79 -8.20 9.61 5.31
C ASN A 79 -9.56 10.28 5.05
N ILE A 80 -9.69 10.99 3.92
CA ILE A 80 -10.96 11.60 3.51
C ILE A 80 -11.98 10.53 3.10
N LEU A 81 -11.57 9.50 2.35
CA LEU A 81 -12.43 8.37 1.98
C LEU A 81 -12.98 7.65 3.22
N LYS A 82 -12.12 7.34 4.19
CA LYS A 82 -12.48 6.75 5.49
C LYS A 82 -13.52 7.61 6.22
N LYS A 83 -13.28 8.92 6.29
CA LYS A 83 -14.13 9.85 7.05
C LYS A 83 -15.49 10.11 6.39
N LEU A 84 -15.50 10.42 5.09
CA LEU A 84 -16.69 10.89 4.39
C LEU A 84 -17.45 9.77 3.66
N PHE A 85 -16.78 8.66 3.35
CA PHE A 85 -17.31 7.60 2.50
C PHE A 85 -17.05 6.18 3.05
N PRO A 86 -17.18 5.89 4.36
CA PRO A 86 -16.70 4.66 4.96
C PRO A 86 -17.25 3.39 4.27
N ILE A 87 -18.52 3.35 3.92
CA ILE A 87 -19.11 2.18 3.24
C ILE A 87 -18.61 2.04 1.80
N LYS A 88 -18.54 3.15 1.05
CA LYS A 88 -18.11 3.12 -0.37
C LYS A 88 -16.59 2.88 -0.49
N ALA A 89 -15.82 3.27 0.52
CA ALA A 89 -14.37 3.14 0.56
C ALA A 89 -13.91 1.68 0.74
N ILE A 90 -14.75 0.77 1.24
CA ILE A 90 -14.40 -0.66 1.43
C ILE A 90 -13.85 -1.27 0.15
N ARG A 91 -14.49 -1.03 -1.00
CA ARG A 91 -14.06 -1.61 -2.28
C ARG A 91 -12.67 -1.13 -2.73
N PRO A 92 -12.41 0.18 -2.89
CA PRO A 92 -11.08 0.64 -3.29
C PRO A 92 -10.00 0.29 -2.25
N ILE A 93 -10.31 0.32 -0.95
CA ILE A 93 -9.36 -0.07 0.10
C ILE A 93 -9.01 -1.56 0.03
N SER A 94 -10.00 -2.43 -0.20
CA SER A 94 -9.76 -3.87 -0.41
C SER A 94 -8.82 -4.12 -1.59
N HIS A 95 -9.03 -3.40 -2.70
CA HIS A 95 -8.18 -3.47 -3.89
C HIS A 95 -6.76 -2.94 -3.64
N ALA A 96 -6.62 -1.91 -2.80
CA ALA A 96 -5.33 -1.34 -2.45
C ALA A 96 -4.51 -2.29 -1.56
N ILE A 97 -5.11 -2.98 -0.59
CA ILE A 97 -4.41 -3.93 0.30
C ILE A 97 -3.62 -4.99 -0.47
N GLU A 98 -4.18 -5.51 -1.58
CA GLU A 98 -3.53 -6.53 -2.40
C GLU A 98 -2.20 -6.05 -3.01
N ARG A 99 -2.02 -4.74 -3.20
CA ARG A 99 -0.90 -4.15 -3.96
C ARG A 99 -0.04 -3.19 -3.15
N GLU A 100 -0.53 -2.74 -2.00
CA GLU A 100 0.18 -1.76 -1.20
C GLU A 100 1.30 -2.43 -0.41
N ASP A 101 2.50 -1.89 -0.56
CA ASP A 101 3.71 -2.32 0.14
C ASP A 101 4.35 -1.13 0.88
N SER A 102 3.61 -0.05 1.12
CA SER A 102 4.03 1.06 1.96
C SER A 102 3.42 0.99 3.36
N ASP A 103 3.76 1.96 4.21
CA ASP A 103 3.22 2.02 5.58
C ASP A 103 1.71 2.28 5.61
N LEU A 104 1.15 2.77 4.49
CA LEU A 104 -0.27 2.88 4.26
C LEU A 104 -1.01 1.55 4.46
N LEU A 105 -0.38 0.40 4.16
CA LEU A 105 -0.98 -0.93 4.32
C LEU A 105 -1.53 -1.16 5.73
N ILE A 106 -0.83 -0.68 6.77
CA ILE A 106 -1.27 -0.83 8.17
C ILE A 106 -2.59 -0.10 8.38
N SER A 107 -2.68 1.15 7.93
CA SER A 107 -3.89 1.96 8.04
C SER A 107 -5.07 1.37 7.25
N LEU A 108 -4.81 0.73 6.09
CA LEU A 108 -5.85 0.04 5.33
C LEU A 108 -6.44 -1.15 6.11
N ILE A 109 -5.59 -1.93 6.76
CA ILE A 109 -5.98 -3.09 7.56
C ILE A 109 -6.77 -2.65 8.81
N GLU A 110 -6.31 -1.60 9.49
CA GLU A 110 -7.02 -1.01 10.62
C GLU A 110 -8.41 -0.52 10.23
N PHE A 111 -8.54 0.14 9.07
CA PHE A 111 -9.84 0.56 8.58
C PHE A 111 -10.79 -0.63 8.37
N LEU A 112 -10.33 -1.75 7.79
CA LEU A 112 -11.17 -2.94 7.61
C LEU A 112 -11.64 -3.55 8.94
N GLU A 113 -10.82 -3.42 9.99
CA GLU A 113 -11.16 -3.82 11.35
C GLU A 113 -12.22 -2.89 11.96
N GLU A 114 -12.03 -1.56 11.84
CA GLU A 114 -12.97 -0.52 12.30
C GLU A 114 -14.36 -0.73 11.70
N VAL A 115 -14.46 -0.94 10.38
CA VAL A 115 -15.74 -1.15 9.68
C VAL A 115 -16.26 -2.59 9.80
N ARG A 116 -15.55 -3.46 10.54
CA ARG A 116 -15.88 -4.89 10.73
C ARG A 116 -16.16 -5.62 9.42
N PHE A 117 -15.41 -5.33 8.36
CA PHE A 117 -15.62 -5.94 7.05
C PHE A 117 -15.51 -7.47 7.13
N SER A 118 -16.52 -8.20 6.66
CA SER A 118 -16.63 -9.65 6.87
C SER A 118 -15.57 -10.46 6.14
N LYS A 119 -15.09 -9.99 4.98
CA LYS A 119 -14.07 -10.66 4.16
C LYS A 119 -12.64 -10.18 4.44
N ARG A 120 -12.43 -9.41 5.51
CA ARG A 120 -11.09 -8.87 5.84
C ARG A 120 -10.05 -9.97 6.03
N ARG A 121 -10.45 -11.13 6.57
CA ARG A 121 -9.55 -12.29 6.75
C ARG A 121 -9.03 -12.81 5.42
N ASP A 122 -9.92 -13.02 4.46
CA ASP A 122 -9.57 -13.57 3.15
C ASP A 122 -8.63 -12.61 2.40
N LEU A 123 -8.85 -11.30 2.52
CA LEU A 123 -7.91 -10.29 1.98
C LEU A 123 -6.51 -10.39 2.58
N LEU A 124 -6.39 -10.59 3.90
CA LEU A 124 -5.07 -10.74 4.53
C LEU A 124 -4.37 -12.02 4.10
N ILE A 125 -5.13 -13.12 3.94
CA ILE A 125 -4.58 -14.39 3.42
C ILE A 125 -4.02 -14.18 2.01
N GLU A 126 -4.78 -13.53 1.12
CA GLU A 126 -4.31 -13.25 -0.24
C GLU A 126 -3.08 -12.34 -0.24
N LYS A 127 -3.03 -11.33 0.63
CA LYS A 127 -1.84 -10.47 0.77
C LYS A 127 -0.63 -11.26 1.28
N ILE A 128 -0.78 -12.11 2.29
CA ILE A 128 0.32 -12.91 2.84
C ILE A 128 0.89 -13.86 1.78
N LYS A 129 0.05 -14.42 0.90
CA LYS A 129 0.51 -15.27 -0.21
C LYS A 129 1.43 -14.54 -1.20
N THR A 130 1.41 -13.21 -1.24
CA THR A 130 2.32 -12.42 -2.08
C THR A 130 3.69 -12.19 -1.44
N PHE A 131 3.88 -12.57 -0.17
CA PHE A 131 5.15 -12.36 0.54
C PHE A 131 6.25 -13.28 0.03
N ASN A 132 7.50 -12.91 0.32
CA ASN A 132 8.65 -13.71 -0.04
C ASN A 132 8.52 -15.14 0.54
N LYS A 133 8.66 -16.16 -0.32
CA LYS A 133 8.56 -17.57 0.08
C LYS A 133 9.55 -17.95 1.18
N ARG A 134 10.75 -17.36 1.21
CA ARG A 134 11.75 -17.60 2.27
C ARG A 134 11.25 -17.12 3.62
N TYR A 135 10.61 -15.95 3.66
CA TYR A 135 9.99 -15.42 4.88
C TYR A 135 8.83 -16.31 5.34
N LEU A 136 7.94 -16.69 4.41
CA LEU A 136 6.81 -17.58 4.71
C LEU A 136 7.26 -18.96 5.18
N ASN A 137 8.27 -19.55 4.55
CA ASN A 137 8.87 -20.82 4.95
C ASN A 137 9.63 -20.72 6.28
N PHE A 138 9.80 -19.55 6.88
CA PHE A 138 10.40 -19.41 8.21
C PHE A 138 9.33 -19.23 9.29
N LEU A 139 8.32 -18.39 9.04
CA LEU A 139 7.28 -18.09 10.04
C LEU A 139 6.05 -18.99 9.97
N VAL A 140 5.71 -19.49 8.79
CA VAL A 140 4.43 -20.18 8.51
C VAL A 140 4.65 -21.68 8.35
N ILE A 141 5.80 -22.20 8.83
CA ILE A 141 6.34 -23.55 8.51
C ILE A 141 5.27 -24.66 8.54
N ASP A 142 4.29 -24.59 9.44
CA ASP A 142 3.22 -25.61 9.54
C ASP A 142 1.79 -25.04 9.63
N SER A 143 1.62 -23.73 9.51
CA SER A 143 0.34 -23.08 9.77
C SER A 143 -0.53 -23.00 8.51
N ASN A 144 -1.63 -23.75 8.48
CA ASN A 144 -2.66 -23.52 7.47
C ASN A 144 -3.27 -22.12 7.69
N LEU A 145 -2.93 -21.16 6.81
CA LEU A 145 -3.42 -19.78 6.86
C LEU A 145 -4.94 -19.68 7.01
N GLY A 146 -5.69 -20.67 6.50
CA GLY A 146 -7.15 -20.72 6.61
C GLY A 146 -7.67 -20.90 8.05
N ASN A 147 -6.86 -21.47 8.95
CA ASN A 147 -7.23 -21.69 10.35
C ASN A 147 -6.87 -20.50 11.25
N LEU A 148 -6.06 -19.57 10.76
CA LEU A 148 -5.61 -18.41 11.53
C LEU A 148 -6.74 -17.39 11.69
N ARG A 149 -6.80 -16.81 12.89
CA ARG A 149 -7.66 -15.68 13.21
C ARG A 149 -7.16 -14.43 12.53
N TYR A 150 -8.05 -13.45 12.38
CA TYR A 150 -7.71 -12.15 11.79
C TYR A 150 -6.53 -11.46 12.49
N ILE A 151 -6.46 -11.54 13.82
CA ILE A 151 -5.39 -10.93 14.62
C ILE A 151 -4.03 -11.55 14.28
N GLU A 152 -3.96 -12.88 14.14
CA GLU A 152 -2.75 -13.62 13.79
C GLU A 152 -2.28 -13.28 12.37
N LEU A 153 -3.21 -13.15 11.42
CA LEU A 153 -2.90 -12.72 10.06
C LEU A 153 -2.38 -11.27 10.02
N LYS A 154 -2.97 -10.37 10.81
CA LYS A 154 -2.51 -8.98 10.95
C LYS A 154 -1.09 -8.94 11.51
N GLU A 155 -0.80 -9.73 12.54
CA GLU A 155 0.54 -9.84 13.13
C GLU A 155 1.58 -10.34 12.12
N ILE A 156 1.24 -11.35 11.30
CA ILE A 156 2.13 -11.83 10.23
C ILE A 156 2.46 -10.69 9.25
N ILE A 157 1.48 -9.91 8.84
CA ILE A 157 1.69 -8.77 7.94
C ILE A 157 2.59 -7.72 8.59
N LEU A 158 2.33 -7.36 9.85
CA LEU A 158 3.14 -6.38 10.59
C LEU A 158 4.59 -6.86 10.76
N ASN A 159 4.78 -8.12 11.12
CA ASN A 159 6.11 -8.71 11.25
C ASN A 159 6.86 -8.72 9.92
N TYR A 160 6.15 -8.94 8.80
CA TYR A 160 6.76 -8.89 7.48
C TYR A 160 7.21 -7.47 7.12
N ARG A 161 6.39 -6.46 7.47
CA ARG A 161 6.78 -5.04 7.32
C ARG A 161 8.03 -4.71 8.12
N MET A 162 8.09 -5.12 9.38
CA MET A 162 9.29 -4.92 10.20
C MET A 162 10.52 -5.60 9.59
N TYR A 163 10.37 -6.85 9.14
CA TYR A 163 11.43 -7.59 8.47
C TYR A 163 11.98 -6.84 7.25
N LEU A 164 11.11 -6.33 6.36
CA LEU A 164 11.54 -5.54 5.20
C LEU A 164 12.25 -4.24 5.61
N SER A 165 11.77 -3.57 6.65
CA SER A 165 12.42 -2.37 7.18
C SER A 165 13.82 -2.68 7.70
N PHE A 166 13.99 -3.77 8.46
CA PHE A 166 15.29 -4.20 8.97
C PHE A 166 16.23 -4.64 7.84
N GLU A 167 15.72 -5.38 6.86
CA GLU A 167 16.46 -5.78 5.67
C GLU A 167 17.01 -4.54 4.93
N SER A 168 16.17 -3.52 4.73
CA SER A 168 16.59 -2.27 4.08
C SER A 168 17.70 -1.53 4.86
N LEU A 169 17.57 -1.47 6.19
CA LEU A 169 18.54 -0.81 7.07
C LEU A 169 19.88 -1.55 7.12
N TYR A 170 19.83 -2.89 7.17
CA TYR A 170 21.01 -3.76 7.20
C TYR A 170 21.85 -3.57 5.93
N PHE A 171 21.21 -3.63 4.75
CA PHE A 171 21.90 -3.44 3.47
C PHE A 171 22.48 -2.03 3.29
N HIS A 172 21.93 -1.01 3.96
CA HIS A 172 22.41 0.36 3.84
C HIS A 172 23.53 0.72 4.82
N ARG A 173 23.62 0.10 6.00
CA ARG A 173 24.53 0.60 7.04
C ARG A 173 25.86 -0.14 7.19
N HIS A 174 26.02 -1.39 6.73
CA HIS A 174 27.13 -2.21 7.22
C HIS A 174 27.74 -3.13 6.13
N LYS A 175 29.04 -3.18 5.80
CA LYS A 175 30.31 -2.56 6.29
C LYS A 175 30.52 -2.38 7.80
N ILE A 176 29.68 -2.97 8.64
CA ILE A 176 30.01 -3.27 10.03
C ILE A 176 29.53 -4.72 10.21
N PRO A 177 30.45 -5.68 10.31
CA PRO A 177 30.05 -7.00 10.75
C PRO A 177 29.53 -6.82 12.18
N LEU A 178 28.31 -7.27 12.45
CA LEU A 178 27.98 -8.16 13.55
C LEU A 178 26.47 -8.22 13.80
N ALA A 179 26.04 -9.42 14.20
CA ALA A 179 24.75 -9.80 14.79
C ALA A 179 23.59 -10.20 13.86
N LEU A 180 23.83 -10.52 12.58
CA LEU A 180 22.91 -11.45 11.87
C LEU A 180 23.25 -12.93 12.18
N ASP A 181 24.35 -13.19 12.89
CA ASP A 181 24.76 -14.53 13.33
C ASP A 181 23.98 -15.03 14.56
N PHE A 182 23.06 -14.21 15.13
CA PHE A 182 22.13 -14.69 16.16
C PHE A 182 20.98 -15.54 15.59
N TYR A 183 20.83 -15.62 14.27
CA TYR A 183 19.85 -16.48 13.61
C TYR A 183 20.49 -17.65 12.84
N ASP A 184 21.66 -18.14 13.28
CA ASP A 184 22.10 -19.49 12.94
C ASP A 184 21.24 -20.52 13.70
N PHE A 185 19.99 -20.70 13.24
CA PHE A 185 19.00 -21.63 13.80
C PHE A 185 19.28 -23.11 13.46
N ASN A 186 20.52 -23.47 13.11
CA ASN A 186 20.97 -24.86 12.98
C ASN A 186 21.21 -25.56 14.35
N PHE A 187 20.86 -24.92 15.47
CA PHE A 187 21.06 -25.51 16.80
C PHE A 187 19.87 -26.34 17.34
N LEU A 188 18.74 -26.43 16.62
CA LEU A 188 17.59 -27.26 17.04
C LEU A 188 17.36 -28.52 16.20
N SER A 189 18.25 -28.83 15.25
CA SER A 189 18.22 -30.10 14.52
C SER A 189 19.10 -31.20 15.14
N ASN A 190 19.55 -31.04 16.38
CA ASN A 190 20.25 -32.09 17.12
C ASN A 190 19.88 -32.06 18.62
N LYS A 191 18.72 -32.64 18.95
CA LYS A 191 18.52 -33.56 20.09
C LYS A 191 17.12 -34.13 20.11
#